data_AF-A0A1V5HAL5-F1
#
_entry.id   AF-A0A1V5HAL5-F1
#
_cell.length_a   1.000
_cell.length_b   1.000
_cell.length_c   1.000
_cell.angle_alpha   90.00
_cell.angle_beta   90.00
_cell.angle_gamma   90.00
#
_symmetry.space_group_name_H-M   'P 1'
#
loop_
_entity.id
_entity.type
_entity.pdbx_description
1 polymer ?
#
loop_
_entity_poly.entity_id
_entity_poly.type
_entity_poly.pdbx_seq_one_letter_code
_entity_poly.pdbx_strand_id
1 'polypeptide(L)' 'MIINATLGYFSRTAVMTGPGAVLSDGKKIPTPEEVMESWSKITSLENPKYFGMLPEMFGVLAPVLQ' A
#
# COMPACT_ATOMS: atom_id res chain seq x y z
N MET A 1 9.88 -1.97 12.29
CA MET A 1 11.04 -2.64 11.65
C MET A 1 11.51 -3.75 12.57
N ILE A 2 11.85 -4.91 12.02
CA ILE A 2 12.31 -6.09 12.75
C ILE A 2 13.76 -6.35 12.32
N ILE A 3 14.64 -6.61 13.29
CA ILE A 3 16.01 -7.07 13.05
C ILE A 3 16.03 -8.59 13.26
N ASN A 4 16.43 -9.34 12.23
CA ASN A 4 16.65 -10.77 12.33
C ASN A 4 18.13 -11.03 12.66
N ALA A 5 18.41 -11.96 13.57
CA ALA A 5 19.77 -12.32 13.96
C ALA A 5 19.88 -13.83 14.21
N THR A 6 20.60 -14.55 13.37
CA THR A 6 20.75 -16.02 13.45
C THR A 6 22.09 -16.46 12.88
N LEU A 7 22.81 -17.36 13.57
CA LEU A 7 24.09 -17.95 13.12
C LEU A 7 25.14 -16.91 12.67
N GLY A 8 25.17 -15.72 13.30
CA GLY A 8 26.09 -14.64 12.94
C GLY A 8 25.66 -13.77 11.74
N TYR A 9 24.47 -13.99 11.19
CA TYR A 9 23.89 -13.16 10.12
C TYR A 9 22.84 -12.20 10.68
N PHE A 10 22.80 -11.00 10.10
CA PHE A 10 21.84 -9.96 10.45
C PHE A 10 21.07 -9.50 9.20
N SER A 11 19.76 -9.34 9.31
CA SER A 11 18.94 -8.74 8.27
C SER A 11 17.83 -7.86 8.84
N ARG A 12 17.19 -7.06 7.98
CA ARG A 12 16.08 -6.18 8.32
C ARG A 12 14.83 -6.62 7.57
N THR A 13 13.72 -6.74 8.29
CA THR A 13 12.40 -6.95 7.70
C THR A 13 11.48 -5.82 8.12
N ALA A 14 10.63 -5.39 7.19
CA ALA A 14 9.59 -4.41 7.45
C ALA A 14 8.31 -4.81 6.73
N VAL A 15 7.17 -4.37 7.27
CA VAL A 15 5.91 -4.40 6.54
C VAL A 15 5.97 -3.31 5.48
N MET A 16 5.68 -3.70 4.25
CA MET A 16 5.67 -2.82 3.09
C MET A 16 4.23 -2.71 2.57
N THR A 17 3.90 -1.58 1.99
CA THR A 17 2.57 -1.32 1.43
C THR A 17 2.71 -1.05 -0.06
N GLY A 18 1.94 -1.75 -0.88
CA GLY A 18 1.90 -1.55 -2.32
C GLY A 18 1.30 -0.18 -2.70
N PRO A 19 1.42 0.22 -3.97
CA PRO A 19 0.91 1.51 -4.46
C PRO A 19 -0.62 1.64 -4.38
N GLY A 20 -1.35 0.52 -4.41
CA GLY A 20 -2.81 0.51 -4.40
C GLY A 20 -3.42 1.12 -5.66
N ALA A 21 -4.71 1.46 -5.59
CA ALA A 21 -5.44 2.11 -6.67
C ALA A 21 -6.58 2.98 -6.13
N VAL A 22 -6.84 4.11 -6.79
CA VAL A 22 -8.07 4.91 -6.61
C VAL A 22 -9.07 4.45 -7.65
N LEU A 23 -10.26 4.03 -7.20
CA LEU A 23 -11.27 3.38 -8.05
C LEU A 23 -12.50 4.26 -8.36
N SER A 24 -12.56 5.46 -7.79
CA SER A 24 -13.69 6.37 -7.92
C SER A 24 -13.22 7.81 -8.03
N ASP A 25 -14.00 8.61 -8.75
CA ASP A 25 -13.88 10.07 -8.86
C ASP A 25 -14.79 10.81 -7.85
N GLY A 26 -15.34 10.08 -6.87
CA GLY A 26 -16.25 10.61 -5.86
C GLY A 26 -17.71 10.78 -6.32
N LYS A 27 -18.03 10.54 -7.59
CA LYS A 27 -19.39 10.66 -8.12
C LYS A 27 -20.13 9.32 -8.17
N LYS A 28 -19.39 8.23 -8.39
CA LYS A 28 -19.92 6.87 -8.47
C LYS A 28 -19.24 5.98 -7.45
N ILE A 29 -20.04 5.23 -6.69
CA ILE A 29 -19.53 4.15 -5.83
C ILE A 29 -19.08 2.99 -6.75
N PRO A 30 -17.83 2.52 -6.67
CA PRO A 30 -17.36 1.39 -7.47
C PRO A 30 -18.19 0.13 -7.22
N THR A 31 -18.52 -0.60 -8.28
CA THR A 31 -19.16 -1.92 -8.13
C THR A 31 -18.12 -2.99 -7.77
N PRO A 32 -18.54 -4.14 -7.21
CA PRO A 32 -17.62 -5.26 -6.95
C PRO A 32 -16.84 -5.72 -8.19
N GLU A 33 -17.46 -5.66 -9.37
CA GLU A 33 -16.84 -6.01 -10.65
C GLU A 33 -15.72 -5.04 -11.02
N GLU A 34 -15.92 -3.74 -10.82
CA GLU A 34 -14.89 -2.71 -11.06
C GLU A 34 -13.70 -2.86 -10.08
N VAL A 35 -13.97 -3.28 -8.84
CA VAL A 35 -12.93 -3.64 -7.87
C VAL A 35 -12.16 -4.88 -8.32
N MET A 36 -12.86 -5.90 -8.82
CA MET A 36 -12.24 -7.13 -9.32
C MET A 36 -11.38 -6.87 -10.57
N GLU A 37 -11.84 -6.04 -11.50
CA GLU A 37 -11.08 -5.63 -12.68
C GLU A 37 -9.76 -4.94 -12.29
N SER A 38 -9.77 -4.19 -11.19
CA SER A 38 -8.59 -3.49 -10.66
C SER A 38 -7.76 -4.29 -9.66
N TRP A 39 -8.12 -5.55 -9.36
CA TRP A 39 -7.54 -6.33 -8.27
C TRP A 39 -6.02 -6.48 -8.38
N SER A 40 -5.51 -6.68 -9.60
CA SER A 40 -4.07 -6.78 -9.86
C SER A 40 -3.29 -5.53 -9.44
N LYS A 41 -3.88 -4.34 -9.59
CA LYS A 41 -3.30 -3.07 -9.13
C LYS A 41 -3.37 -2.94 -7.61
N ILE A 42 -4.50 -3.32 -7.02
CA ILE A 42 -4.74 -3.26 -5.56
C ILE A 42 -3.73 -4.14 -4.81
N THR A 43 -3.49 -5.36 -5.31
CA THR A 43 -2.59 -6.33 -4.68
C THR A 43 -1.15 -6.26 -5.19
N SER A 44 -0.84 -5.29 -6.07
CA SER A 44 0.51 -5.14 -6.61
C SER A 44 1.49 -4.81 -5.49
N LEU A 45 2.66 -5.45 -5.53
CA LEU A 45 3.84 -5.10 -4.73
C LEU A 45 4.96 -4.55 -5.61
N GLU A 46 4.63 -3.99 -6.78
CA GLU A 46 5.59 -3.22 -7.57
C GLU A 46 5.92 -1.92 -6.84
N ASN A 47 7.22 -1.70 -6.56
CA ASN A 47 7.73 -0.52 -5.86
C ASN A 47 7.02 -0.22 -4.50
N PRO A 48 6.97 -1.20 -3.57
CA PRO A 48 6.22 -1.03 -2.35
C PRO A 48 6.96 -0.07 -1.40
N LYS A 49 6.22 0.69 -0.62
CA LYS A 49 6.76 1.70 0.29
C LYS A 49 6.75 1.22 1.73
N TYR A 50 7.82 1.52 2.45
CA TYR A 50 7.84 1.43 3.91
C TYR A 50 7.24 2.71 4.52
N PHE A 51 6.37 2.54 5.52
CA PHE A 51 5.85 3.65 6.32
C PHE A 51 6.40 3.57 7.75
N GLY A 52 7.10 4.62 8.17
CA GLY A 52 7.69 4.71 9.51
C GLY A 52 6.69 5.14 10.57
N MET A 53 5.67 5.91 10.17
CA MET A 53 4.65 6.48 11.05
C MET A 53 3.32 6.67 10.32
N LEU A 54 2.25 6.72 11.12
CA LEU A 54 0.88 6.88 10.62
C LEU A 54 0.66 8.13 9.73
N PRO A 55 1.22 9.33 10.04
CA PRO A 55 1.03 10.50 9.18
C PRO A 55 1.56 10.33 7.75
N GLU A 56 2.64 9.57 7.56
CA GLU A 56 3.16 9.28 6.22
C GLU A 56 2.19 8.46 5.38
N MET A 57 1.41 7.56 6.01
CA MET A 57 0.37 6.77 5.35
C MET A 57 -0.79 7.67 4.92
N PHE A 58 -1.26 8.54 5.81
CA PHE A 58 -2.33 9.49 5.49
C PHE A 58 -1.94 10.47 4.38
N GLY A 59 -0.66 10.83 4.28
CA GLY A 59 -0.18 11.67 3.18
C GLY A 59 -0.44 11.10 1.78
N VAL A 60 -0.54 9.78 1.63
CA VAL A 60 -0.86 9.12 0.35
C VAL A 60 -2.32 9.31 -0.05
N LEU A 61 -3.20 9.63 0.89
CA LEU A 61 -4.62 9.89 0.62
C LEU A 61 -4.89 11.30 0.07
N ALA A 62 -3.87 12.16 -0.05
CA ALA A 62 -4.04 13.51 -0.57
C ALA A 62 -4.83 13.60 -1.90
N PRO A 63 -4.64 12.70 -2.89
CA PRO A 63 -5.39 12.74 -4.14
C PRO A 63 -6.90 12.48 -4.00
N VAL A 64 -7.36 11.82 -2.93
CA VAL A 64 -8.79 11.53 -2.72
C VAL A 64 -9.51 12.57 -1.86
N LEU A 65 -8.79 13.60 -1.39
CA LEU A 65 -9.34 14.70 -0.60
C LEU A 65 -9.68 15.95 -1.44
N GLN A 66 -9.46 15.90 -2.76
CA GLN A 66 -9.76 16.97 -3.71
C GLN A 66 -11.12 16.73 -4.37
#